data_AF-A0A814NG40-F1
#
_entry.id   AF-A0A814NG40-F1
#
_cell.length_a   1.000
_cell.length_b   1.000
_cell.length_c   1.000
_cell.angle_alpha   90.00
_cell.angle_beta   90.00
_cell.angle_gamma   90.00
#
_symmetry.space_group_name_H-M   'P 1'
#
loop_
_entity.id
_entity.type
_entity.pdbx_description
1 polymer ?
#
loop_
_entity_poly.entity_id
_entity_poly.type
_entity_poly.pdbx_seq_one_letter_code
_entity_poly.pdbx_strand_id
1 'polypeptide(L)'
;MIKQRKKFETTIHKKKTHTDQLLKWFSCQAKKYKIGLIKTQTFCTLNICSSKTLLIEQCNLIEKPLIKNSYAANLVKRKINNIIQQFDRLNSPILTNRTLFEVSLLYQNV
;
A
#
# COMPACT_ATOMS: atom_id res chain seq x y z
N MET A 1 -10.34 0.20 -21.47
CA MET A 1 -9.81 -1.15 -21.18
C MET A 1 -9.33 -1.73 -22.50
N ILE A 2 -8.03 -1.88 -22.70
CA ILE A 2 -7.49 -2.38 -23.97
C ILE A 2 -7.06 -3.83 -23.73
N LYS A 3 -7.70 -4.77 -24.44
CA LYS A 3 -7.41 -6.21 -24.32
C LYS A 3 -6.29 -6.54 -25.29
N GLN A 4 -5.04 -6.52 -24.83
CA GLN A 4 -3.92 -7.11 -25.58
C GLN A 4 -3.38 -8.31 -24.80
N ARG A 5 -3.53 -9.51 -25.41
CA ARG A 5 -2.91 -10.80 -25.03
C ARG A 5 -3.02 -11.22 -23.56
N LYS A 6 -4.12 -11.90 -23.19
CA LYS A 6 -4.33 -12.64 -21.91
C LYS A 6 -3.99 -11.89 -20.60
N LYS A 7 -3.78 -10.57 -20.65
CA LYS A 7 -3.36 -9.74 -19.54
C LYS A 7 -4.21 -8.46 -19.58
N PHE A 8 -4.79 -8.11 -18.44
CA PHE A 8 -5.51 -6.85 -18.30
C PHE A 8 -4.50 -5.78 -17.90
N GLU A 9 -4.29 -4.80 -18.79
CA GLU A 9 -3.44 -3.65 -18.50
C GLU A 9 -4.30 -2.40 -18.40
N THR A 10 -4.11 -1.66 -17.31
CA THR A 10 -4.81 -0.40 -17.03
C THR A 10 -3.78 0.70 -16.83
N THR A 11 -4.03 1.86 -17.42
CA THR A 11 -3.19 3.05 -17.27
C THR A 11 -3.91 4.08 -16.41
N ILE A 12 -3.20 4.69 -15.46
CA ILE A 12 -3.75 5.77 -14.64
C ILE A 12 -3.80 7.05 -15.47
N HIS A 13 -5.01 7.47 -15.87
CA HIS A 13 -5.20 8.76 -16.53
C HIS A 13 -5.27 9.90 -15.50
N LYS A 14 -4.36 10.88 -15.62
CA LYS A 14 -4.38 12.11 -14.81
C LYS A 14 -4.97 13.26 -15.62
N LYS A 15 -5.95 13.96 -15.06
CA LYS A 15 -6.51 15.18 -15.67
C LYS A 15 -5.41 16.25 -15.80
N LYS A 16 -5.47 17.09 -16.83
CA LYS A 16 -4.53 18.21 -17.04
C LYS A 16 -4.47 19.17 -15.83
N THR A 17 -5.56 19.29 -15.08
CA THR A 17 -5.67 20.14 -13.88
C THR A 17 -5.25 19.46 -12.58
N HIS A 18 -4.69 18.25 -12.64
CA HIS A 18 -4.23 17.52 -11.45
C HIS A 18 -2.91 18.13 -10.92
N THR A 19 -3.01 18.94 -9.87
CA THR A 19 -1.87 19.70 -9.31
C THR A 19 -1.19 19.04 -8.11
N ASP A 20 -1.68 17.87 -7.66
CA ASP A 20 -1.25 17.20 -6.43
C ASP A 20 -1.31 18.11 -5.17
N GLN A 21 -2.04 19.23 -5.22
CA GLN A 21 -1.95 20.28 -4.21
C GLN A 21 -2.48 19.83 -2.85
N LEU A 22 -3.51 18.99 -2.84
CA LEU A 22 -4.04 18.38 -1.62
C LEU A 22 -3.09 17.33 -1.04
N LEU A 23 -2.19 16.77 -1.85
CA LEU A 23 -1.16 15.83 -1.43
C LEU A 23 0.07 16.54 -0.85
N LYS A 24 0.18 17.88 -0.85
CA LYS A 24 1.31 18.59 -0.24
C LYS A 24 1.23 18.58 1.29
N TRP A 25 2.37 18.38 1.96
CA TRP A 25 2.43 18.39 3.42
C TRP A 25 1.96 19.71 4.05
N PHE A 26 2.23 20.84 3.38
CA PHE A 26 1.84 22.19 3.81
C PHE A 26 0.52 22.69 3.21
N SER A 27 -0.26 21.83 2.56
CA SER A 27 -1.62 22.20 2.11
C SER A 27 -2.57 22.48 3.28
N CYS A 28 -3.69 23.14 3.02
CA CYS A 28 -4.76 23.45 3.98
C CYS A 28 -5.38 22.21 4.66
N GLN A 29 -5.08 21.00 4.16
CA GLN A 29 -5.64 19.79 4.71
C GLN A 29 -5.02 19.41 6.05
N ALA A 30 -5.85 18.88 6.96
CA ALA A 30 -5.41 18.47 8.29
C ALA A 30 -4.29 17.41 8.23
N LYS A 31 -3.28 17.54 9.09
CA LYS A 31 -2.16 16.56 9.19
C LYS A 31 -2.68 15.13 9.45
N LYS A 32 -3.76 14.99 10.23
CA LYS A 32 -4.40 13.69 10.51
C LYS A 32 -4.85 12.99 9.22
N TYR A 33 -5.47 13.71 8.29
CA TYR A 33 -5.89 13.18 7.00
C TYR A 33 -4.69 12.71 6.18
N LYS A 34 -3.63 13.52 6.12
CA LYS A 34 -2.39 13.19 5.38
C LYS A 34 -1.68 11.96 5.93
N ILE A 35 -1.63 11.81 7.26
CA ILE A 35 -1.09 10.61 7.90
C ILE A 35 -2.00 9.41 7.63
N GLY A 36 -3.32 9.61 7.65
CA GLY A 36 -4.31 8.61 7.27
C GLY A 36 -4.09 8.09 5.86
N LEU A 37 -3.79 8.97 4.89
CA LEU A 37 -3.48 8.59 3.52
C LEU A 37 -2.30 7.61 3.45
N ILE A 38 -1.20 7.90 4.15
CA ILE A 38 -0.02 7.01 4.21
C ILE A 38 -0.43 5.66 4.79
N LYS A 39 -1.18 5.67 5.91
CA LYS A 39 -1.64 4.45 6.58
C LYS A 39 -2.49 3.60 5.63
N THR A 40 -3.46 4.19 4.95
CA THR A 40 -4.36 3.48 4.03
C THR A 40 -3.58 2.89 2.86
N GLN A 41 -2.73 3.68 2.19
CA GLN A 41 -1.97 3.20 1.03
C GLN A 41 -1.02 2.06 1.40
N THR A 42 -0.27 2.21 2.49
CA THR A 42 0.66 1.17 2.95
C THR A 42 -0.08 -0.09 3.45
N PHE A 43 -1.23 0.05 4.09
CA PHE A 43 -2.08 -1.08 4.49
C PHE A 43 -2.68 -1.81 3.28
N CYS A 44 -3.18 -1.10 2.28
CA CYS A 44 -3.65 -1.73 1.03
C CYS A 44 -2.51 -2.51 0.36
N THR A 45 -1.30 -1.93 0.33
CA THR A 45 -0.13 -2.58 -0.25
C THR A 45 0.22 -3.89 0.48
N LEU A 46 0.16 -3.88 1.82
CA LEU A 46 0.37 -5.07 2.65
C LEU A 46 -0.56 -6.22 2.27
N ASN A 47 -1.84 -5.93 2.04
CA ASN A 47 -2.85 -6.95 1.76
C ASN A 47 -2.85 -7.45 0.31
N ILE A 48 -2.33 -6.65 -0.62
CA ILE A 48 -2.31 -6.99 -2.06
C ILE A 48 -1.03 -7.73 -2.44
N CYS A 49 0.11 -7.39 -1.83
CA CYS A 49 1.39 -7.96 -2.23
C CYS A 49 1.54 -9.40 -1.73
N SER A 50 1.83 -10.32 -2.65
CA SER A 50 2.05 -11.74 -2.35
C SER A 50 3.47 -12.05 -1.86
N SER A 51 4.43 -11.15 -2.07
CA SER A 51 5.81 -11.35 -1.65
C SER A 51 6.40 -10.08 -1.05
N LYS A 52 7.42 -10.27 -0.19
CA LYS A 52 8.12 -9.17 0.47
C LYS A 52 8.83 -8.23 -0.52
N THR A 53 9.37 -8.78 -1.60
CA THR A 53 10.06 -7.99 -2.64
C THR A 53 9.09 -7.05 -3.35
N LEU A 54 7.91 -7.55 -3.72
CA LEU A 54 6.83 -6.74 -4.31
C LEU A 54 6.34 -5.68 -3.32
N LEU A 55 6.17 -6.04 -2.05
CA LEU A 55 5.78 -5.10 -0.99
C LEU A 55 6.78 -3.93 -0.89
N ILE A 56 8.08 -4.22 -0.84
CA ILE A 56 9.13 -3.20 -0.76
C ILE A 56 9.11 -2.31 -2.00
N GLU A 57 8.99 -2.89 -3.19
CA GLU A 57 8.90 -2.14 -4.45
C GLU A 57 7.72 -1.16 -4.44
N GLN A 58 6.53 -1.63 -4.06
CA GLN A 58 5.34 -0.79 -3.98
C GLN A 58 5.45 0.27 -2.87
N CYS A 59 6.03 -0.05 -1.71
CA CYS A 59 6.31 0.94 -0.67
C CYS A 59 7.26 2.04 -1.17
N ASN A 60 8.27 1.71 -1.98
CA ASN A 60 9.17 2.69 -2.59
C ASN A 60 8.43 3.60 -3.58
N LEU A 61 7.46 3.07 -4.33
CA LEU A 61 6.60 3.86 -5.21
C LEU A 61 5.68 4.82 -4.44
N ILE A 62 5.30 4.48 -3.20
CA ILE A 62 4.54 5.36 -2.31
C ILE A 62 5.45 6.42 -1.65
N GLU A 63 6.67 6.04 -1.25
CA GLU A 63 7.60 6.94 -0.57
C GLU A 63 7.99 8.14 -1.45
N LYS A 64 8.38 7.89 -2.70
CA LYS A 64 8.86 8.91 -3.64
C LYS A 64 7.91 10.12 -3.76
N PRO A 65 6.61 9.96 -4.08
CA PRO A 65 5.69 11.09 -4.20
C PRO A 65 5.41 11.78 -2.87
N LEU A 66 5.45 11.08 -1.72
CA LEU A 66 5.26 11.70 -0.41
C LEU A 66 6.43 12.61 -0.05
N ILE A 67 7.66 12.15 -0.25
CA ILE A 67 8.87 12.96 -0.03
C ILE A 67 8.88 14.17 -0.97
N LYS A 68 8.54 13.96 -2.26
CA LYS A 68 8.41 15.06 -3.23
C LYS A 68 7.40 16.13 -2.77
N ASN A 69 6.37 15.72 -2.02
CA ASN A 69 5.35 16.59 -1.45
C ASN A 69 5.70 17.13 -0.04
N SER A 70 6.99 17.14 0.31
CA SER A 70 7.54 17.69 1.56
C SER A 70 7.10 16.98 2.83
N TYR A 71 6.70 15.70 2.74
CA TYR A 71 6.48 14.90 3.93
C TYR A 71 7.82 14.61 4.60
N ALA A 72 7.85 14.61 5.93
CA ALA A 72 9.05 14.25 6.68
C ALA A 72 9.47 12.82 6.35
N ALA A 73 10.66 12.63 5.78
CA ALA A 73 11.16 11.32 5.35
C ALA A 73 11.14 10.30 6.51
N ASN A 74 11.55 10.71 7.71
CA ASN A 74 11.54 9.85 8.90
C ASN A 74 10.13 9.35 9.24
N LEU A 75 9.10 10.18 9.07
CA LEU A 75 7.71 9.80 9.31
C LEU A 75 7.26 8.74 8.30
N VAL A 76 7.54 8.96 7.02
CA VAL A 76 7.17 8.05 5.92
C VAL A 76 7.88 6.71 6.07
N LYS A 77 9.21 6.73 6.22
CA LYS A 77 10.05 5.55 6.43
C LYS A 77 9.61 4.73 7.63
N ARG A 78 9.29 5.39 8.77
CA ARG A 78 8.79 4.69 9.95
C ARG A 78 7.49 3.94 9.67
N LYS A 79 6.56 4.52 8.91
CA LYS A 79 5.30 3.82 8.57
C LYS A 79 5.49 2.68 7.59
N ILE A 80 6.37 2.86 6.60
CA ILE A 80 6.75 1.78 5.68
C ILE A 80 7.41 0.63 6.44
N ASN A 81 8.38 0.91 7.30
CA ASN A 81 9.08 -0.13 8.07
C ASN A 81 8.12 -0.91 8.99
N ASN A 82 7.16 -0.23 9.62
CA ASN A 82 6.14 -0.90 10.43
C ASN A 82 5.33 -1.91 9.60
N ILE A 83 5.06 -1.60 8.34
CA ILE A 83 4.29 -2.44 7.42
C ILE A 83 5.12 -3.62 6.93
N ILE A 84 6.39 -3.41 6.60
CA ILE A 84 7.32 -4.49 6.23
C ILE A 84 7.46 -5.48 7.40
N GLN A 85 7.66 -4.98 8.62
CA GLN A 85 7.70 -5.83 9.81
C GLN A 85 6.36 -6.55 10.07
N GLN A 86 5.24 -5.91 9.76
CA GLN A 86 3.92 -6.54 9.87
C GLN A 86 3.76 -7.69 8.87
N PHE A 87 4.24 -7.51 7.63
CA PHE A 87 4.25 -8.58 6.64
C PHE A 87 5.06 -9.79 7.11
N ASP A 88 6.24 -9.56 7.69
CA ASP A 88 7.07 -10.64 8.24
C ASP A 88 6.34 -11.40 9.37
N ARG A 89 5.63 -10.69 10.23
CA ARG A 89 4.83 -11.33 11.30
C ARG A 89 3.70 -12.19 10.73
N LEU A 90 2.95 -11.66 9.76
CA LEU A 90 1.81 -12.37 9.14
C LEU A 90 2.26 -13.63 8.40
N ASN A 91 3.44 -13.61 7.79
CA ASN A 91 4.01 -14.75 7.08
C ASN A 91 4.92 -15.62 7.96
N SER A 92 4.96 -15.37 9.28
CA SER A 92 5.63 -16.30 10.19
C SER A 92 4.84 -17.60 10.27
N PRO A 93 5.53 -18.76 10.39
CA PRO A 93 4.90 -20.08 10.35
C PRO A 93 3.80 -20.29 11.40
N ILE A 94 3.81 -19.48 12.46
CA ILE A 94 2.84 -19.53 13.56
C ILE A 94 1.47 -18.96 13.13
N LEU A 95 1.44 -17.97 12.24
CA LEU A 95 0.21 -17.28 11.80
C LEU A 95 -0.33 -17.78 10.46
N THR A 96 0.53 -18.30 9.57
CA THR A 96 0.11 -18.92 8.30
C THR A 96 -0.78 -20.14 8.49
N ASN A 97 -0.62 -20.88 9.58
CA ASN A 97 -1.48 -22.02 9.90
C ASN A 97 -2.91 -21.59 10.29
N ARG A 98 -3.06 -20.37 10.83
CA ARG A 98 -4.37 -19.85 11.27
C ARG A 98 -5.21 -19.37 10.08
N THR A 99 -4.59 -18.71 9.10
CA THR A 99 -5.27 -18.25 7.88
C THR A 99 -5.59 -19.40 6.93
N LEU A 100 -4.72 -20.40 6.80
CA LEU A 100 -5.03 -21.62 6.03
C LEU A 100 -6.21 -22.39 6.64
N PHE A 101 -6.29 -22.45 7.98
CA PHE A 101 -7.42 -23.06 8.69
C PHE A 101 -8.73 -22.29 8.47
N GLU A 102 -8.72 -20.96 8.60
CA GLU A 102 -9.90 -20.12 8.35
C GLU A 102 -10.38 -20.18 6.88
N VAL A 103 -9.45 -20.19 5.92
CA VAL A 103 -9.79 -20.37 4.51
C VAL A 103 -10.35 -21.78 4.26
N SER A 104 -9.76 -22.84 4.83
CA SER A 104 -10.29 -24.21 4.69
C SER A 104 -11.69 -24.38 5.28
N LEU A 105 -12.00 -23.74 6.42
CA LEU A 105 -13.32 -23.77 7.05
C LEU A 105 -14.38 -23.05 6.20
N LEU A 106 -14.01 -22.01 5.46
CA LEU A 106 -14.92 -21.33 4.54
C LEU A 106 -15.23 -22.18 3.30
N TYR A 107 -14.28 -22.99 2.84
CA TYR A 107 -14.46 -23.90 1.69
C TYR A 107 -15.06 -25.27 2.06
N GLN A 108 -15.18 -25.61 3.34
CA GLN A 108 -15.89 -26.82 3.80
C GLN A 108 -17.39 -26.61 4.03
N ASN A 109 -17.87 -25.38 3.96
CA ASN A 109 -19.29 -25.01 4.15
C ASN A 109 -19.98 -24.56 2.83
N VAL A 110 -19.44 -24.99 1.68
CA VAL A 110 -20.05 -24.86 0.35
C VAL A 110 -20.21 -26.27 -0.21
#